data_AF-A0A9E0ZGW0-F1
#
_entry.id   AF-A0A9E0ZGW0-F1
#
_cell.length_a   1.000
_cell.length_b   1.000
_cell.length_c   1.000
_cell.angle_alpha   90.00
_cell.angle_beta   90.00
_cell.angle_gamma   90.00
#
_symmetry.space_group_name_H-M   'P 1'
#
loop_
_entity.id
_entity.type
_entity.pdbx_description
1 polymer ?
#
loop_
_entity_poly.entity_id
_entity_poly.type
_entity_poly.pdbx_seq_one_letter_code
_entity_poly.pdbx_strand_id
1 'polypeptide(L)' 'MNDIFKDMQIKVGCAYISDLPYYKREVWQEMKRLNPADYEERQLEDFSVYVFGMSYQILQAVMNQQRGSEKQCRN' A
#
# COMPACT_ATOMS: atom_id res chain seq x y z
N MET A 1 -13.25 -11.29 3.04
CA MET A 1 -12.08 -10.64 3.68
C MET A 1 -10.90 -10.96 2.81
N ASN A 2 -10.36 -9.94 2.14
CA ASN A 2 -9.20 -10.12 1.27
C ASN A 2 -7.92 -10.07 2.12
N ASP A 3 -6.90 -10.81 1.72
CA ASP A 3 -5.62 -10.84 2.41
C ASP A 3 -4.62 -9.94 1.69
N ILE A 4 -4.31 -8.78 2.27
CA ILE A 4 -3.42 -7.79 1.64
C ILE A 4 -2.04 -8.36 1.31
N PHE A 5 -1.50 -9.27 2.12
CA PHE A 5 -0.18 -9.84 1.86
C PHE A 5 -0.17 -10.71 0.61
N LYS A 6 -1.21 -11.55 0.45
CA LYS A 6 -1.36 -12.40 -0.73
C LYS A 6 -1.73 -11.60 -1.97
N ASP A 7 -2.62 -10.62 -1.84
CA ASP A 7 -2.99 -9.75 -2.96
C ASP A 7 -1.79 -8.96 -3.47
N MET A 8 -1.00 -8.38 -2.56
CA MET A 8 0.22 -7.64 -2.94
C MET A 8 1.27 -8.56 -3.54
N GLN A 9 1.43 -9.78 -3.01
CA GLN A 9 2.30 -10.78 -3.60
C GLN A 9 1.94 -11.06 -5.07
N ILE A 10 0.66 -11.31 -5.35
CA ILE A 10 0.17 -11.61 -6.71
C ILE A 10 0.31 -10.39 -7.62
N LYS A 11 -0.06 -9.19 -7.13
CA LYS A 11 -0.03 -7.94 -7.90
C LYS A 11 1.39 -7.49 -8.25
N VAL A 12 2.32 -7.61 -7.31
CA VAL A 12 3.74 -7.27 -7.52
C VAL A 12 4.46 -8.38 -8.27
N GLY A 13 3.98 -9.62 -8.18
CA GLY A 13 4.61 -10.79 -8.81
C GLY A 13 5.78 -11.36 -8.00
N CYS A 14 5.71 -11.27 -6.67
CA CYS A 14 6.75 -11.81 -5.79
C CYS A 14 6.57 -13.32 -5.57
N ALA A 15 7.67 -14.07 -5.51
CA ALA A 15 7.65 -15.49 -5.17
C ALA A 15 7.24 -15.72 -3.70
N TYR A 16 7.69 -14.84 -2.79
CA TYR A 16 7.39 -14.94 -1.37
C TYR A 16 6.94 -13.62 -0.75
N ILE A 17 6.12 -13.69 0.28
CA ILE A 17 5.70 -12.53 1.10
C ILE A 17 6.90 -11.84 1.74
N SER A 18 7.94 -12.61 2.10
CA SER A 18 9.20 -12.10 2.63
C SER A 18 9.94 -11.17 1.68
N ASP A 19 9.61 -11.21 0.39
CA ASP A 19 10.27 -10.38 -0.61
C ASP A 19 9.62 -9.01 -0.75
N LEU A 20 8.38 -8.84 -0.26
CA LEU A 20 7.63 -7.57 -0.37
C LEU A 20 8.39 -6.35 0.17
N PRO A 21 9.13 -6.42 1.30
CA PRO A 21 9.96 -5.31 1.78
C PRO A 21 11.10 -4.92 0.83
N TYR A 22 11.47 -5.75 -0.14
CA TYR A 22 12.47 -5.41 -1.18
C TYR A 22 11.83 -4.74 -2.39
N TYR A 23 10.55 -5.01 -2.67
CA TYR A 23 9.77 -4.44 -3.77
C TYR A 23 8.91 -3.24 -3.33
N LYS A 24 9.41 -2.41 -2.42
CA LYS A 24 8.65 -1.28 -1.83
C LYS A 24 8.05 -0.35 -2.88
N ARG A 25 8.74 -0.17 -4.01
CA ARG A 25 8.31 0.73 -5.07
C ARG A 25 7.08 0.19 -5.79
N GLU A 26 7.08 -1.09 -6.16
CA GLU A 26 5.92 -1.75 -6.76
C GLU A 26 4.76 -1.85 -5.76
N VAL A 27 5.03 -2.25 -4.52
CA VAL A 27 4.02 -2.29 -3.45
C VAL A 27 3.38 -0.92 -3.26
N TRP A 28 4.18 0.15 -3.27
CA TRP A 28 3.68 1.52 -3.16
C TRP A 28 2.75 1.92 -4.31
N GLN A 29 3.06 1.52 -5.54
CA GLN A 29 2.20 1.79 -6.70
C GLN A 29 0.86 1.06 -6.60
N GLU A 30 0.88 -0.19 -6.15
CA GLU A 30 -0.34 -0.98 -5.97
C GLU A 30 -1.16 -0.46 -4.77
N MET A 31 -0.52 -0.07 -3.68
CA MET A 31 -1.18 0.56 -2.53
C MET A 31 -1.93 1.84 -2.93
N LYS A 32 -1.39 2.65 -3.84
CA LYS A 32 -2.06 3.86 -4.35
C LYS A 32 -3.34 3.59 -5.15
N ARG A 33 -3.43 2.40 -5.77
CA ARG A 33 -4.58 1.96 -6.59
C ARG A 33 -5.58 1.15 -5.79
N LEU A 34 -5.13 0.55 -4.70
CA LEU A 34 -5.92 -0.27 -3.79
C LEU A 34 -7.01 0.57 -3.11
N ASN A 35 -8.19 -0.04 -2.94
CA ASN A 35 -9.29 0.50 -2.16
C ASN A 35 -9.19 -0.02 -0.71
N PRO A 36 -8.91 0.84 0.28
CA PRO A 36 -8.73 0.41 1.67
C PRO A 36 -9.95 -0.29 2.27
N ALA A 37 -11.16 0.00 1.78
CA ALA A 37 -12.39 -0.58 2.29
C ALA A 37 -12.52 -2.10 2.04
N ASP A 38 -11.71 -2.67 1.16
CA ASP A 38 -11.71 -4.10 0.85
C ASP A 38 -10.93 -4.96 1.87
N TYR A 39 -10.23 -4.31 2.81
CA TYR A 39 -9.33 -4.94 3.79
C TYR A 39 -9.63 -4.47 5.21
N GLU A 40 -9.27 -5.30 6.20
CA GLU A 40 -9.39 -4.90 7.60
C GLU A 40 -8.29 -3.88 7.97
N GLU A 41 -8.64 -2.87 8.77
CA GLU A 41 -7.70 -1.82 9.20
C GLU A 41 -6.46 -2.40 9.89
N ARG A 42 -6.61 -3.46 10.71
CA ARG A 42 -5.48 -4.12 11.37
C ARG A 42 -4.52 -4.76 10.37
N GLN A 43 -5.04 -5.38 9.31
CA GLN A 43 -4.18 -5.95 8.26
C GLN A 43 -3.43 -4.86 7.51
N LEU A 44 -4.08 -3.71 7.25
CA LEU A 44 -3.41 -2.57 6.62
C LEU A 44 -2.29 -2.02 7.50
N GLU A 45 -2.49 -1.96 8.81
CA GLU A 45 -1.49 -1.54 9.79
C GLU A 45 -0.30 -2.51 9.84
N ASP A 46 -0.56 -3.79 10.06
CA ASP A 46 0.49 -4.83 10.12
C ASP A 46 1.30 -4.87 8.82
N PHE A 47 0.62 -4.78 7.67
CA PHE A 47 1.27 -4.74 6.36
C PHE A 47 2.16 -3.49 6.18
N SER A 48 1.68 -2.33 6.59
CA SER A 48 2.41 -1.08 6.46
C SER A 48 3.67 -1.07 7.31
N VAL A 49 3.56 -1.55 8.56
CA VAL A 49 4.72 -1.72 9.45
C VAL A 49 5.70 -2.74 8.87
N TYR A 50 5.20 -3.85 8.32
CA TYR A 50 6.04 -4.89 7.74
C TYR A 50 6.85 -4.43 6.52
N VAL A 51 6.20 -3.82 5.53
CA VAL A 51 6.85 -3.45 4.25
C VAL A 51 7.60 -2.12 4.35
N PHE A 52 6.98 -1.12 4.99
CA PHE A 52 7.49 0.26 5.01
C PHE A 52 8.13 0.65 6.33
N GLY A 53 7.94 -0.11 7.41
CA GLY A 53 8.47 0.24 8.74
C GLY A 53 7.74 1.43 9.38
N MET A 54 6.52 1.72 8.94
CA MET A 54 5.74 2.89 9.35
C MET A 54 4.26 2.56 9.42
N SER A 55 3.51 3.27 10.26
CA SER A 55 2.07 3.05 10.39
C SER A 55 1.31 3.40 9.11
N TYR A 56 0.23 2.69 8.88
CA TYR A 56 -0.72 2.90 7.82
C TYR A 56 -1.31 4.31 7.84
N GLN A 57 -1.51 4.89 9.03
CA GLN A 57 -1.98 6.28 9.14
C GLN A 57 -1.01 7.28 8.49
N ILE A 58 0.30 7.14 8.73
CA ILE A 58 1.32 7.98 8.11
C ILE A 58 1.38 7.68 6.61
N LEU A 59 1.34 6.39 6.23
CA LEU A 59 1.34 5.95 4.84
C LEU A 59 0.17 6.59 4.05
N GLN A 60 -1.02 6.55 4.61
CA GLN A 60 -2.24 7.11 4.05
C GLN A 60 -2.16 8.64 3.93
N ALA A 61 -1.58 9.33 4.91
CA ALA A 61 -1.33 10.78 4.82
C ALA A 61 -0.41 11.13 3.64
N VAL A 62 0.69 10.39 3.46
CA VAL A 62 1.61 10.58 2.33
C VAL A 62 0.94 10.28 0.99
N MET A 63 0.11 9.23 0.93
CA MET A 63 -0.66 8.89 -0.27
C MET A 63 -1.68 9.98 -0.62
N ASN A 64 -2.39 10.54 0.37
CA ASN A 64 -3.35 11.61 0.18
C ASN A 64 -2.69 12.93 -0.26
N GLN A 65 -1.52 13.25 0.29
CA GLN A 65 -0.75 14.44 -0.12
C GLN A 65 -0.37 14.37 -1.61
N GLN A 66 0.08 13.20 -2.08
CA GLN A 66 0.46 13.02 -3.49
C GLN A 66 -0.75 13.01 -4.43
N ARG A 67 -1.92 12.50 -3.98
CA ARG A 67 -3.18 12.55 -4.75
C ARG A 67 -3.77 13.97 -4.82
N GLY A 68 -3.51 14.81 -3.82
CA GLY A 68 -3.92 16.22 -3.80
C GLY A 68 -3.16 17.07 -4.83
N SER A 69 -1.87 16.79 -5.04
CA SER A 69 -1.06 17.49 -6.06
C SER A 69 -1.51 17.22 -7.49
N GLU A 70 -2.18 16.11 -7.77
CA GLU A 70 -2.73 15.82 -9.11
C GLU A 70 -4.02 16.61 -9.42
N LYS A 71 -4.78 17.00 -8.38
CA LYS A 71 -6.04 17.76 -8.55
C LYS A 71 -5.85 19.26 -8.77
N GLN A 72 -4.66 19.80 -8.44
CA GLN A 72 -4.38 21.23 -8.54
C GLN A 72 -3.85 21.66 -9.93
N CYS A 73 -3.50 20.71 -10.80
CA CYS A 73 -3.05 20.97 -12.17
C CYS A 73 -4.15 20.72 -13.23
N ARG A 74 -5.40 21.04 -12.90
CA ARG A 74 -6.50 21.07 -13.89
C ARG A 74 -7.18 22.44 -13.83
N ASN A 75 -6.40 23.48 -14.09
CA ASN A 75 -6.89 24.80 -14.46
C ASN A 75 -6.96 24.91 -15.99
#